data_AF-A0A7S3JIE9-F1
#
_entry.id   AF-A0A7S3JIE9-F1
#
_cell.length_a   1.000
_cell.length_b   1.000
_cell.length_c   1.000
_cell.angle_alpha   90.00
_cell.angle_beta   90.00
_cell.angle_gamma   90.00
#
_symmetry.space_group_name_H-M   'P 1'
#
loop_
_entity.id
_entity.type
_entity.pdbx_description
1 polymer ?
#
loop_
_entity_poly.entity_id
_entity_poly.type
_entity_poly.pdbx_seq_one_letter_code
_entity_poly.pdbx_strand_id
1 'polypeptide(L)'
;LVDVEQYDQIQADIEKYKSFSMLELCKWALIEDAGLLIQRSLAEKTSKCYVLEHYNNFFIYRVDKGDKSLGFFFGFVESLKAKVKFEEYTVNQITLDQLFNTFALEQENNI
;
A
#
# COMPACT_ATOMS: atom_id res chain seq x y z
N LEU A 1 -5.74 6.89 -5.51
CA LEU A 1 -5.87 8.12 -4.71
C LEU A 1 -4.61 8.15 -3.87
N VAL A 2 -3.75 9.13 -4.10
CA VAL A 2 -2.56 9.37 -3.26
C VAL A 2 -3.09 9.85 -1.92
N ASP A 3 -2.60 9.29 -0.83
CA ASP A 3 -3.00 9.69 0.51
C ASP A 3 -2.66 11.18 0.73
N VAL A 4 -3.63 11.95 1.23
CA VAL A 4 -3.59 13.42 1.25
C VAL A 4 -2.55 13.91 2.26
N GLU A 5 -2.34 13.16 3.35
CA GLU A 5 -1.46 13.57 4.46
C GLU A 5 0.03 13.62 4.08
N GLN A 6 0.50 12.73 3.20
CA GLN A 6 1.92 12.71 2.82
C GLN A 6 2.26 13.81 1.81
N TYR A 7 1.31 14.12 0.91
CA TYR A 7 1.43 15.27 0.03
C TYR A 7 1.48 16.56 0.85
N ASP A 8 0.66 16.66 1.89
CA ASP A 8 0.63 17.80 2.81
C ASP A 8 1.94 17.95 3.59
N GLN A 9 2.58 16.86 4.02
CA GLN A 9 3.87 16.93 4.73
C GLN A 9 5.02 17.33 3.79
N ILE A 10 5.12 16.72 2.61
CA ILE A 10 6.13 17.10 1.60
C ILE A 10 5.91 18.56 1.17
N GLN A 11 4.66 18.96 0.97
CA GLN A 11 4.28 20.33 0.63
C GLN A 11 4.62 21.30 1.76
N ALA A 12 4.32 20.97 3.02
CA ALA A 12 4.67 21.78 4.18
C ALA A 12 6.19 21.94 4.34
N ASP A 13 6.97 20.88 4.09
CA ASP A 13 8.43 20.95 4.15
C ASP A 13 9.00 21.77 2.98
N ILE A 14 8.43 21.66 1.78
CA ILE A 14 8.78 22.52 0.64
C ILE A 14 8.41 23.98 0.93
N GLU A 15 7.25 24.26 1.52
CA GLU A 15 6.80 25.62 1.85
C GLU A 15 7.64 26.24 2.97
N LYS A 16 8.01 25.44 3.98
CA LYS A 16 8.76 25.87 5.17
C LYS A 16 10.25 26.06 4.89
N TYR A 17 10.89 25.11 4.21
CA TYR A 17 12.33 25.11 3.99
C TYR A 17 12.74 25.63 2.61
N LYS A 18 11.78 25.72 1.66
CA LYS A 18 12.00 26.14 0.26
C LYS A 18 13.07 25.33 -0.49
N SER A 19 13.47 24.20 0.07
CA SER A 19 14.50 23.33 -0.50
C SER A 19 14.20 21.90 -0.08
N PHE A 20 14.35 20.97 -1.01
CA PHE A 20 14.35 19.54 -0.73
C PHE A 20 15.60 18.93 -1.40
N SER A 21 16.11 17.82 -0.90
CA SER A 21 17.26 17.16 -1.50
C SER A 21 16.87 16.34 -2.73
N MET A 22 17.59 16.49 -3.85
CA MET A 22 17.41 15.63 -5.02
C MET A 22 17.44 14.14 -4.69
N LEU A 23 18.21 13.74 -3.67
CA LEU A 23 18.23 12.36 -3.20
C LEU A 23 16.90 11.92 -2.60
N GLU A 24 16.22 12.79 -1.85
CA GLU A 24 14.92 12.51 -1.23
C GLU A 24 13.84 12.34 -2.29
N LEU A 25 13.81 13.21 -3.31
CA LEU A 25 12.89 13.05 -4.44
C LEU A 25 13.17 11.78 -5.23
N CYS A 26 14.44 11.44 -5.47
CA CYS A 26 14.78 10.19 -6.16
C CYS A 26 14.31 8.98 -5.36
N LYS A 27 14.49 8.98 -4.03
CA LYS A 27 14.01 7.90 -3.16
C LYS A 27 12.49 7.79 -3.21
N TRP A 28 11.78 8.91 -3.09
CA TRP A 28 10.33 8.94 -3.19
C TRP A 28 9.86 8.41 -4.54
N ALA A 29 10.41 8.91 -5.64
CA ALA A 29 10.03 8.47 -6.99
C ALA A 29 10.26 6.97 -7.22
N LEU A 30 11.33 6.40 -6.67
CA LEU A 30 11.59 4.96 -6.74
C LEU A 30 10.56 4.14 -5.95
N ILE A 31 10.10 4.65 -4.80
CA ILE A 31 9.05 4.02 -3.99
C ILE A 31 7.71 4.05 -4.73
N GLU A 32 7.36 5.18 -5.35
CA GLU A 32 6.14 5.30 -6.13
C GLU A 32 6.13 4.37 -7.35
N ASP A 33 7.23 4.33 -8.11
CA ASP A 33 7.34 3.44 -9.27
C ASP A 33 7.23 1.97 -8.86
N ALA A 34 7.87 1.59 -7.76
CA ALA A 34 7.76 0.29 -7.12
C ALA A 34 6.31 -0.06 -6.75
N GLY A 35 5.61 0.84 -6.06
CA GLY A 35 4.22 0.65 -5.65
C GLY A 35 3.28 0.49 -6.85
N LEU A 36 3.43 1.36 -7.86
CA LEU A 36 2.65 1.28 -9.10
C LEU A 36 2.90 -0.02 -9.86
N LEU A 37 4.15 -0.49 -9.93
CA LEU A 37 4.49 -1.75 -10.56
C LEU A 37 3.84 -2.94 -9.84
N ILE A 38 3.85 -2.95 -8.50
CA ILE A 38 3.19 -3.97 -7.69
C ILE A 38 1.67 -3.93 -7.93
N GLN A 39 1.06 -2.74 -7.87
CA GLN A 39 -0.37 -2.58 -8.10
C GLN A 39 -0.79 -3.11 -9.48
N ARG A 40 -0.06 -2.73 -10.55
CA ARG A 40 -0.32 -3.21 -11.91
C ARG A 40 -0.15 -4.72 -12.01
N SER A 41 0.92 -5.26 -11.45
CA SER A 41 1.18 -6.70 -11.43
C SER A 41 0.05 -7.48 -10.73
N LEU A 42 -0.44 -6.98 -9.60
CA LEU A 42 -1.59 -7.54 -8.90
C LEU A 42 -2.87 -7.42 -9.72
N ALA A 43 -3.12 -6.27 -10.34
CA ALA A 43 -4.27 -6.03 -11.21
C ALA A 43 -4.27 -6.91 -12.47
N GLU A 44 -3.11 -7.29 -13.00
CA GLU A 44 -3.01 -8.22 -14.15
C GLU A 44 -3.32 -9.67 -13.77
N LYS A 45 -2.96 -10.08 -12.54
CA LYS A 45 -3.24 -11.44 -12.04
C LYS A 45 -4.61 -11.59 -11.41
N THR A 46 -5.21 -10.48 -10.98
CA THR A 46 -6.54 -10.44 -10.40
C THR A 46 -7.49 -9.70 -11.33
N SER A 47 -8.75 -9.57 -10.98
CA SER A 47 -9.68 -8.75 -11.76
C SER A 47 -9.56 -7.28 -11.39
N LYS A 48 -9.22 -6.98 -10.13
CA LYS A 48 -9.23 -5.64 -9.55
C LYS A 48 -8.22 -5.54 -8.41
N CYS A 49 -7.41 -4.46 -8.42
CA CYS A 49 -6.52 -4.09 -7.33
C CYS A 49 -6.64 -2.59 -7.04
N TYR A 50 -6.82 -2.25 -5.77
CA TYR A 50 -6.95 -0.88 -5.29
C TYR A 50 -5.89 -0.60 -4.22
N VAL A 51 -5.35 0.61 -4.22
CA VAL A 51 -4.61 1.13 -3.06
C VAL A 51 -5.64 1.58 -2.03
N LEU A 52 -5.60 0.98 -0.85
CA LEU A 52 -6.40 1.42 0.30
C LEU A 52 -5.68 2.52 1.07
N GLU A 53 -4.39 2.30 1.34
CA GLU A 53 -3.54 3.22 2.09
C GLU A 53 -2.18 3.29 1.41
N HIS A 54 -1.59 4.48 1.44
CA HIS A 54 -0.22 4.70 0.99
C HIS A 54 0.41 5.79 1.85
N TYR A 55 1.37 5.41 2.68
CA TYR A 55 2.07 6.33 3.57
C TYR A 55 3.58 6.07 3.53
N ASN A 56 4.35 7.07 3.11
CA ASN A 56 5.81 7.01 3.00
C ASN A 56 6.30 5.90 2.08
N ASN A 57 6.68 4.77 2.66
CA ASN A 57 7.20 3.59 1.99
C ASN A 57 6.27 2.37 2.18
N PHE A 58 5.06 2.60 2.68
CA PHE A 58 4.11 1.58 3.04
C PHE A 58 2.86 1.67 2.17
N PHE A 59 2.44 0.53 1.62
CA PHE A 59 1.26 0.41 0.78
C PHE A 59 0.37 -0.71 1.29
N ILE A 60 -0.94 -0.43 1.40
CA ILE A 60 -1.97 -1.45 1.57
C ILE A 60 -2.75 -1.59 0.28
N TYR A 61 -2.74 -2.79 -0.28
CA TYR A 61 -3.54 -3.13 -1.46
C TYR A 61 -4.75 -3.97 -1.08
N ARG A 62 -5.92 -3.62 -1.63
CA ARG A 62 -7.08 -4.49 -1.69
C ARG A 62 -7.12 -5.16 -3.05
N VAL A 63 -7.06 -6.48 -3.05
CA VAL A 63 -7.17 -7.30 -4.26
C VAL A 63 -8.47 -8.11 -4.23
N ASP A 64 -9.13 -8.20 -5.39
CA ASP A 64 -10.20 -9.16 -5.57
C ASP A 64 -9.58 -10.55 -5.76
N LYS A 65 -9.69 -11.37 -4.71
CA LYS A 65 -9.11 -12.71 -4.63
C LYS A 65 -9.65 -13.64 -5.72
N GLY A 66 -10.92 -13.48 -6.12
CA GLY A 66 -11.60 -14.43 -6.99
C GLY A 66 -11.43 -15.88 -6.51
N ASP A 67 -10.92 -16.73 -7.40
CA ASP A 67 -10.66 -18.15 -7.19
C ASP A 67 -9.26 -18.48 -6.60
N LYS A 68 -8.40 -17.48 -6.42
CA LYS A 68 -6.99 -17.67 -6.04
C LYS A 68 -6.84 -17.90 -4.56
N SER A 69 -5.96 -18.80 -4.14
CA SER A 69 -5.68 -19.03 -2.72
C SER A 69 -4.76 -17.95 -2.14
N LEU A 70 -4.69 -17.83 -0.81
CA LEU A 70 -3.69 -16.98 -0.16
C LEU A 70 -2.26 -17.38 -0.55
N GLY A 71 -1.99 -18.69 -0.65
CA GLY A 71 -0.69 -19.21 -1.08
C GLY A 71 -0.28 -18.75 -2.49
N PHE A 72 -1.23 -18.60 -3.41
CA PHE A 72 -0.98 -17.98 -4.71
C PHE A 72 -0.44 -16.56 -4.55
N PHE A 73 -1.09 -15.74 -3.72
CA PHE A 73 -0.68 -14.35 -3.51
C PHE A 73 0.68 -14.25 -2.81
N PHE A 74 0.96 -15.08 -1.81
CA PHE A 74 2.29 -15.15 -1.20
C PHE A 74 3.36 -15.45 -2.25
N GLY A 75 3.20 -16.52 -3.04
CA GLY A 75 4.16 -16.87 -4.09
C GLY A 75 4.30 -15.79 -5.16
N PHE A 76 3.19 -15.14 -5.52
CA PHE A 76 3.21 -14.05 -6.49
C PHE A 76 3.96 -12.82 -5.98
N VAL A 77 3.68 -12.36 -4.75
CA VAL A 77 4.36 -11.21 -4.15
C VAL A 77 5.85 -11.50 -3.90
N GLU A 78 6.21 -12.72 -3.46
CA GLU A 78 7.62 -13.14 -3.41
C GLU A 78 8.30 -13.03 -4.78
N SER A 79 7.63 -13.43 -5.85
CA SER A 79 8.19 -13.32 -7.21
C SER A 79 8.43 -11.87 -7.64
N LEU A 80 7.69 -10.92 -7.07
CA LEU A 80 7.88 -9.48 -7.34
C LEU A 80 9.08 -8.91 -6.58
N LYS A 81 9.54 -9.50 -5.48
CA LYS A 81 10.76 -9.04 -4.78
C LYS A 81 12.01 -9.07 -5.66
N ALA A 82 12.05 -9.96 -6.65
CA ALA A 82 13.15 -10.01 -7.62
C ALA A 82 13.17 -8.81 -8.56
N LYS A 83 12.03 -8.13 -8.74
CA LYS A 83 11.85 -6.96 -9.62
C LYS A 83 11.83 -5.65 -8.84
N VAL A 84 11.33 -5.70 -7.60
CA VAL A 84 11.11 -4.55 -6.73
C VAL A 84 11.71 -4.85 -5.37
N LYS A 85 12.64 -4.02 -4.90
CA LYS A 85 13.22 -4.18 -3.57
C LYS A 85 12.31 -3.56 -2.51
N PHE A 86 11.43 -4.37 -1.94
CA PHE A 86 10.73 -4.06 -0.69
C PHE A 86 11.16 -5.06 0.40
N GLU A 87 11.18 -4.60 1.65
CA GLU A 87 11.75 -5.36 2.77
C GLU A 87 10.75 -6.42 3.28
N GLU A 88 9.53 -5.99 3.59
CA GLU A 88 8.53 -6.83 4.25
C GLU A 88 7.16 -6.69 3.56
N TYR A 89 6.35 -7.73 3.66
CA TYR A 89 4.95 -7.71 3.23
C TYR A 89 4.14 -8.71 4.04
N THR A 90 2.83 -8.54 4.03
CA THR A 90 1.89 -9.51 4.62
C THR A 90 0.72 -9.70 3.66
N VAL A 91 0.21 -10.92 3.56
CA VAL A 91 -1.00 -11.23 2.80
C VAL A 91 -2.05 -11.76 3.76
N ASN A 92 -3.09 -10.97 3.96
CA ASN A 92 -4.20 -11.31 4.86
C ASN A 92 -5.52 -11.36 4.08
N GLN A 93 -6.42 -12.24 4.52
CA GLN A 93 -7.83 -12.21 4.13
C GLN A 93 -8.64 -11.72 5.31
N ILE A 94 -9.44 -10.67 5.11
CA ILE A 94 -10.44 -10.23 6.09
C ILE A 94 -11.75 -10.95 5.80
N THR A 95 -12.33 -11.58 6.82
CA THR A 95 -13.71 -12.10 6.75
C THR A 95 -14.72 -11.01 7.08
N LEU A 96 -15.98 -11.20 6.67
CA LEU A 96 -17.06 -10.29 7.08
C LEU A 96 -17.18 -10.20 8.60
N ASP A 97 -17.07 -11.32 9.30
CA ASP A 97 -17.13 -11.34 10.78
C ASP A 97 -15.99 -10.55 11.42
N GLN A 98 -14.77 -10.64 10.87
CA GLN A 98 -13.64 -9.84 11.33
C GLN A 98 -13.89 -8.35 11.08
N LEU A 99 -14.42 -8.01 9.90
CA LEU A 99 -14.78 -6.64 9.56
C LEU A 99 -15.84 -6.07 10.51
N PHE A 100 -16.88 -6.86 10.83
CA PHE A 100 -17.91 -6.47 11.80
C PHE A 100 -17.34 -6.29 13.22
N ASN A 101 -16.47 -7.19 13.66
CA ASN A 101 -15.85 -7.08 14.98
C ASN A 101 -14.94 -5.84 15.08
N THR A 102 -14.20 -5.50 14.03
CA THR A 102 -13.41 -4.25 13.99
C THR A 102 -14.32 -3.03 14.19
N PHE A 103 -15.45 -2.95 13.48
CA PHE A 103 -16.40 -1.85 13.65
C PHE A 103 -17.07 -1.78 15.03
N ALA A 104 -17.27 -2.93 15.69
CA ALA A 104 -17.82 -2.97 17.03
C ALA A 104 -16.81 -2.46 18.07
N LEU A 105 -15.54 -2.86 17.96
CA LEU A 105 -14.46 -2.41 18.84
C LEU A 105 -14.16 -0.92 18.70
N GLU A 106 -14.26 -0.36 17.50
CA GLU A 106 -14.15 1.09 17.27
C GLU A 106 -15.25 1.90 17.95
N GLN A 107 -16.43 1.32 18.15
CA GLN A 107 -17.54 1.97 18.86
C GLN A 107 -17.36 1.90 20.38
N GLU A 108 -16.84 0.79 20.91
CA GLU A 108 -16.57 0.66 22.36
C GLU A 108 -15.43 1.56 22.84
N ASN A 109 -14.41 1.80 22.02
CA ASN A 109 -13.26 2.67 22.37
C ASN A 109 -13.54 4.18 22.26
N ASN A 110 -14.71 4.57 21.74
CA ASN A 110 -15.14 5.97 21.61
C ASN A 110 -16.19 6.38 22.67
N ILE A 111 -16.27 5.65 23.78
CA ILE A 111 -17.10 5.91 24.98
C ILE A 111 -16.19 6.03 26.20
#